data_AF-A0A9D6UQB2-F1
#
_entry.id   AF-A0A9D6UQB2-F1
#
_cell.length_a   1.000
_cell.length_b   1.000
_cell.length_c   1.000
_cell.angle_alpha   90.00
_cell.angle_beta   90.00
_cell.angle_gamma   90.00
#
_symmetry.space_group_name_H-M   'P 1'
#
loop_
_entity.id
_entity.type
_entity.pdbx_description
1 polymer ?
#
loop_
_entity_poly.entity_id
_entity_poly.type
_entity_poly.pdbx_seq_one_letter_code
_entity_poly.pdbx_strand_id
1 'polypeptide(L)'
;MRTVLVGLIGLWLAAAAEKWTVDDLLLQESASSLNWSRDGKTVVYVKSRMDKEKGESISHLYLKRLGESEEIQLTRGQDSESGPKFSPSGKKIAFLTSRKAPGAGGAPAGAAEAQGGGAQVWLLNSGGGEPWAATKFERGVRAFEWLDEETLLVA
;
A
#
# COMPACT_ATOMS: atom_id res chain seq x y z
N MET A 1 -66.52 13.27 -6.78
CA MET A 1 -65.80 14.17 -5.86
C MET A 1 -65.63 13.45 -4.53
N ARG A 2 -64.44 12.90 -4.26
CA ARG A 2 -63.91 12.55 -2.93
C ARG A 2 -62.52 11.95 -3.07
N THR A 3 -61.54 12.84 -2.98
CA THR A 3 -60.12 12.55 -2.76
C THR A 3 -59.95 12.01 -1.34
N VAL A 4 -59.14 10.96 -1.15
CA VAL A 4 -58.56 10.63 0.15
C VAL A 4 -57.06 10.45 -0.05
N LEU A 5 -56.29 11.40 0.47
CA LEU A 5 -54.84 11.33 0.60
C LEU A 5 -54.54 10.69 1.97
N VAL A 6 -53.81 9.59 2.01
CA VAL A 6 -53.22 9.06 3.25
C VAL A 6 -51.75 9.43 3.26
N GLY A 7 -51.40 10.39 4.12
CA GLY A 7 -50.01 10.79 4.37
C GLY A 7 -49.32 9.77 5.27
N LEU A 8 -48.26 9.16 4.76
CA LEU A 8 -47.29 8.40 5.56
C LEU A 8 -46.21 9.39 6.04
N ILE A 9 -46.25 9.72 7.32
CA ILE A 9 -45.17 10.44 8.01
C ILE A 9 -44.03 9.44 8.22
N GLY A 10 -42.99 9.53 7.41
CA GLY A 10 -41.75 8.79 7.62
C GLY A 10 -40.95 9.41 8.76
N LEU A 11 -40.83 8.68 9.88
CA LEU A 11 -39.97 9.03 11.00
C LEU A 11 -38.51 8.85 10.56
N TRP A 12 -37.81 9.95 10.27
CA TRP A 12 -36.35 9.93 10.12
C TRP A 12 -35.71 9.86 11.50
N LEU A 13 -35.25 8.67 11.91
CA LEU A 13 -34.22 8.59 12.95
C LEU A 13 -32.91 9.07 12.32
N ALA A 14 -32.53 10.31 12.58
CA ALA A 14 -31.15 10.73 12.39
C ALA A 14 -30.31 9.95 13.41
N ALA A 15 -29.53 8.97 12.95
CA ALA A 15 -28.51 8.35 13.76
C ALA A 15 -27.53 9.45 14.20
N ALA A 16 -27.41 9.66 15.51
CA ALA A 16 -26.40 10.58 16.03
C ALA A 16 -25.02 10.00 15.70
N ALA A 17 -24.21 10.75 14.95
CA ALA A 17 -22.83 10.35 14.69
C ALA A 17 -22.08 10.22 16.02
N GLU A 18 -21.35 9.11 16.20
CA GLU A 18 -20.51 8.92 17.39
C GLU A 18 -19.42 10.00 17.46
N LYS A 19 -19.04 10.36 18.69
CA LYS A 19 -17.99 11.36 18.92
C LYS A 19 -16.63 10.73 18.60
N TRP A 20 -15.79 11.46 17.87
CA TRP A 20 -14.39 11.10 17.63
C TRP A 20 -13.65 10.80 18.92
N THR A 21 -12.85 9.75 18.88
CA THR A 21 -11.98 9.28 19.97
C THR A 21 -10.51 9.45 19.61
N VAL A 22 -9.61 9.25 20.59
CA VAL A 22 -8.17 9.21 20.34
C VAL A 22 -7.80 8.03 19.46
N ASP A 23 -8.49 6.89 19.62
CA ASP A 23 -8.26 5.69 18.83
C ASP A 23 -8.56 5.92 17.35
N ASP A 24 -9.57 6.72 17.02
CA ASP A 24 -9.88 7.08 15.63
C ASP A 24 -8.74 7.84 14.95
N LEU A 25 -7.95 8.61 15.72
CA LEU A 25 -6.77 9.32 15.22
C LEU A 25 -5.54 8.41 15.15
N LEU A 26 -5.34 7.57 16.18
CA LEU A 26 -4.18 6.69 16.27
C LEU A 26 -4.24 5.52 15.29
N LEU A 27 -5.44 5.02 15.01
CA LEU A 27 -5.67 3.84 14.17
C LEU A 27 -6.12 4.19 12.76
N GLN A 28 -6.10 5.48 12.42
CA GLN A 28 -6.44 5.95 11.10
C GLN A 28 -5.52 5.30 10.05
N GLU A 29 -6.11 4.73 9.02
CA GLU A 29 -5.38 4.32 7.83
C GLU A 29 -5.12 5.51 6.91
N SER A 30 -3.95 5.53 6.26
CA SER A 30 -3.63 6.52 5.24
C SER A 30 -3.27 5.84 3.93
N ALA A 31 -3.62 6.48 2.80
CA ALA A 31 -3.20 6.07 1.47
C ALA A 31 -2.25 7.11 0.89
N SER A 32 -1.13 6.68 0.30
CA SER A 32 -0.10 7.56 -0.25
C SER A 32 0.61 6.93 -1.46
N SER A 33 1.49 7.71 -2.12
CA SER A 33 2.36 7.22 -3.20
C SER A 33 1.61 6.49 -4.32
N LEU A 34 0.49 7.07 -4.77
CA LEU A 34 -0.33 6.50 -5.84
C LEU A 34 0.45 6.48 -7.16
N ASN A 35 0.39 5.36 -7.88
CA ASN A 35 0.92 5.23 -9.23
C ASN A 35 -0.10 4.51 -10.10
N TRP A 36 -0.50 5.15 -11.20
CA TRP A 36 -1.50 4.64 -12.12
C TRP A 36 -0.88 3.71 -13.16
N SER A 37 -1.59 2.65 -13.51
CA SER A 37 -1.29 1.86 -14.71
C SER A 37 -1.41 2.75 -15.94
N ARG A 38 -0.65 2.43 -17.00
CA ARG A 38 -0.61 3.22 -18.24
C ARG A 38 -1.97 3.39 -18.90
N ASP A 39 -2.88 2.42 -18.73
CA ASP A 39 -4.25 2.47 -19.25
C ASP A 39 -5.23 3.25 -18.34
N GLY A 40 -4.78 3.73 -17.18
CA GLY A 40 -5.57 4.50 -16.22
C GLY A 40 -6.64 3.70 -15.47
N LYS A 41 -6.69 2.37 -15.61
CA LYS A 41 -7.76 1.53 -15.01
C LYS A 41 -7.41 0.98 -13.64
N THR A 42 -6.13 0.99 -13.29
CA THR A 42 -5.63 0.40 -12.06
C THR A 42 -4.69 1.39 -11.38
N VAL A 43 -4.75 1.47 -10.05
CA VAL A 43 -3.81 2.22 -9.23
C VAL A 43 -3.16 1.28 -8.23
N VAL A 44 -1.83 1.38 -8.11
CA VAL A 44 -1.09 0.82 -6.97
C VAL A 44 -0.79 1.97 -6.01
N TYR A 45 -0.89 1.72 -4.72
CA TYR A 45 -0.64 2.72 -3.69
C TYR A 45 -0.14 2.05 -2.41
N VAL A 46 0.38 2.88 -1.52
CA VAL A 46 0.80 2.47 -0.18
C VAL A 46 -0.34 2.76 0.77
N LYS A 47 -0.80 1.76 1.50
CA LYS A 47 -1.70 1.94 2.65
C LYS A 47 -0.89 1.72 3.93
N SER A 48 -0.94 2.70 4.83
CA SER A 48 -0.25 2.65 6.13
C SER A 48 -1.24 2.62 7.27
N ARG A 49 -0.95 1.83 8.30
CA ARG A 49 -1.74 1.73 9.52
C ARG A 49 -0.84 1.51 10.74
N MET A 50 -1.34 1.86 11.91
CA MET A 50 -0.67 1.57 13.17
C MET A 50 -0.70 0.06 13.47
N ASP A 51 0.46 -0.55 13.67
CA ASP A 51 0.56 -1.87 14.29
C ASP A 51 0.52 -1.70 15.82
N LYS A 52 -0.57 -2.12 16.44
CA LYS A 52 -0.80 -1.95 17.89
C LYS A 52 0.19 -2.73 18.74
N GLU A 53 0.66 -3.87 18.27
CA GLU A 53 1.54 -4.75 19.04
C GLU A 53 2.96 -4.19 19.07
N LYS A 54 3.40 -3.59 17.95
CA LYS A 54 4.73 -3.00 17.82
C LYS A 54 4.78 -1.53 18.23
N GLY A 55 3.65 -0.83 18.20
CA GLY A 55 3.61 0.62 18.38
C GLY A 55 4.28 1.38 17.22
N GLU A 56 4.36 0.78 16.03
CA GLU A 56 4.97 1.36 14.83
C GLU A 56 4.01 1.32 13.63
N SER A 57 4.12 2.31 12.74
CA SER A 57 3.30 2.32 11.52
C SER A 57 3.87 1.33 10.52
N ILE A 58 3.02 0.45 10.00
CA ILE A 58 3.38 -0.47 8.92
C ILE A 58 2.68 -0.07 7.64
N SER A 59 3.39 -0.16 6.51
CA SER A 59 2.87 0.22 5.21
C SER A 59 2.98 -0.92 4.19
N HIS A 60 1.89 -1.18 3.48
CA HIS A 60 1.82 -2.24 2.47
C HIS A 60 1.27 -1.73 1.13
N LEU A 61 1.57 -2.47 0.07
CA LEU A 61 1.11 -2.18 -1.27
C LEU A 61 -0.30 -2.75 -1.49
N TYR A 62 -1.15 -1.89 -2.02
CA TYR A 62 -2.52 -2.22 -2.40
C TYR A 62 -2.75 -1.86 -3.86
N LEU A 63 -3.61 -2.62 -4.51
CA LEU A 63 -4.03 -2.46 -5.89
C LEU A 63 -5.54 -2.22 -5.93
N LYS A 64 -5.96 -1.16 -6.62
CA LYS A 64 -7.38 -0.88 -6.85
C LYS A 64 -7.65 -0.80 -8.34
N ARG A 65 -8.61 -1.59 -8.82
CA ARG A 65 -9.16 -1.45 -10.18
C ARG A 65 -10.39 -0.56 -10.13
N LEU A 66 -10.51 0.35 -11.10
CA LEU A 66 -11.67 1.23 -11.22
C LEU A 66 -12.91 0.41 -11.60
N GLY A 67 -14.02 0.68 -10.92
CA GLY A 67 -15.29 -0.03 -11.10
C GLY A 67 -15.43 -1.31 -10.27
N GLU A 68 -14.35 -1.84 -9.70
CA GLU A 68 -14.42 -2.91 -8.70
C GLU A 68 -14.68 -2.31 -7.31
N SER A 69 -15.43 -3.01 -6.44
CA SER A 69 -15.72 -2.56 -5.08
C SER A 69 -14.56 -2.80 -4.12
N GLU A 70 -13.84 -3.91 -4.31
CA GLU A 70 -12.76 -4.36 -3.44
C GLU A 70 -11.39 -3.79 -3.87
N GLU A 71 -10.47 -3.69 -2.92
CA GLU A 71 -9.03 -3.48 -3.16
C GLU A 71 -8.27 -4.78 -2.91
N ILE A 72 -7.10 -4.97 -3.53
CA ILE A 72 -6.27 -6.16 -3.37
C ILE A 72 -5.00 -5.79 -2.64
N GLN A 73 -4.77 -6.40 -1.47
CA GLN A 73 -3.49 -6.29 -0.76
C GLN A 73 -2.42 -7.18 -1.42
N LEU A 74 -1.37 -6.55 -1.95
CA LEU A 74 -0.29 -7.22 -2.69
C LEU A 74 0.83 -7.71 -1.76
N THR A 75 1.21 -6.90 -0.77
CA THR A 75 2.27 -7.23 0.19
C THR A 75 1.73 -7.36 1.60
N ARG A 76 2.40 -8.21 2.40
CA ARG A 76 2.08 -8.52 3.79
C ARG A 76 3.38 -8.81 4.51
N GLY A 77 3.40 -8.58 5.82
CA GLY A 77 4.52 -8.98 6.65
C GLY A 77 4.76 -7.97 7.76
N GLN A 78 6.02 -7.89 8.17
CA GLN A 78 6.47 -6.98 9.23
C GLN A 78 7.29 -5.80 8.69
N ASP A 79 7.66 -5.87 7.41
CA ASP A 79 8.40 -4.84 6.70
C ASP A 79 7.46 -3.80 6.12
N SER A 80 7.90 -2.55 6.12
CA SER A 80 7.20 -1.47 5.41
C SER A 80 7.68 -1.36 3.97
N GLU A 81 6.74 -1.04 3.08
CA GLU A 81 6.99 -0.82 1.66
C GLU A 81 6.59 0.59 1.22
N SER A 82 7.31 1.14 0.23
CA SER A 82 7.10 2.51 -0.25
C SER A 82 7.38 2.69 -1.75
N GLY A 83 6.90 3.80 -2.30
CA GLY A 83 7.19 4.26 -3.67
C GLY A 83 6.86 3.26 -4.79
N PRO A 84 5.66 2.64 -4.82
CA PRO A 84 5.33 1.67 -5.85
C PRO A 84 5.23 2.33 -7.22
N LYS A 85 5.72 1.65 -8.26
CA LYS A 85 5.61 2.07 -9.67
C LYS A 85 5.35 0.90 -10.59
N PHE A 86 4.32 0.99 -11.42
CA PHE A 86 4.10 0.05 -12.51
C PHE A 86 5.26 0.11 -13.51
N SER A 87 5.66 -1.05 -14.03
CA SER A 87 6.46 -1.10 -15.26
C SER A 87 5.65 -0.50 -16.43
N PRO A 88 6.29 -0.06 -17.53
CA PRO A 88 5.55 0.59 -18.62
C PRO A 88 4.42 -0.27 -19.23
N SER A 89 4.54 -1.61 -19.18
CA SER A 89 3.54 -2.59 -19.61
C SER A 89 2.50 -2.91 -18.55
N GLY A 90 2.70 -2.48 -17.30
CA GLY A 90 1.84 -2.75 -16.16
C GLY A 90 1.93 -4.18 -15.61
N LYS A 91 2.83 -5.02 -16.14
CA LYS A 91 2.97 -6.43 -15.71
C LYS A 91 3.71 -6.58 -14.39
N LYS A 92 4.58 -5.63 -14.04
CA LYS A 92 5.37 -5.63 -12.81
C LYS A 92 5.10 -4.36 -12.01
N ILE A 93 5.35 -4.44 -10.72
CA ILE A 93 5.37 -3.31 -9.79
C ILE A 93 6.74 -3.32 -9.12
N ALA A 94 7.46 -2.21 -9.24
CA ALA A 94 8.68 -1.95 -8.47
C ALA A 94 8.34 -1.14 -7.22
N PHE A 95 9.07 -1.35 -6.13
CA PHE A 95 8.87 -0.66 -4.86
C PHE A 95 10.12 -0.73 -3.98
N LEU A 96 10.21 0.13 -2.96
CA LEU A 96 11.29 0.16 -1.99
C LEU A 96 10.90 -0.53 -0.69
N THR A 97 11.81 -1.33 -0.15
CA THR A 97 11.65 -1.96 1.17
C THR A 97 13.00 -2.39 1.73
N SER A 98 13.14 -2.35 3.06
CA SER A 98 14.31 -2.86 3.79
C SER A 98 14.17 -4.34 4.15
N ARG A 99 13.16 -5.04 3.60
CA ARG A 99 12.97 -6.47 3.85
C ARG A 99 14.19 -7.28 3.39
N LYS A 100 14.46 -8.37 4.10
CA LYS A 100 15.55 -9.30 3.74
C LYS A 100 15.11 -10.24 2.61
N ALA A 101 16.03 -10.47 1.67
CA ALA A 101 15.88 -11.51 0.67
C ALA A 101 15.74 -12.89 1.34
N PRO A 102 14.85 -13.78 0.86
CA PRO A 102 14.80 -15.16 1.33
C PRO A 102 16.20 -15.81 1.30
N GLY A 103 16.63 -16.40 2.42
CA GLY A 103 17.96 -17.01 2.56
C GLY A 103 19.10 -16.05 2.93
N ALA A 104 18.85 -14.74 3.05
CA ALA A 104 19.80 -13.80 3.64
C ALA A 104 19.76 -13.92 5.18
N GLY A 105 20.66 -14.73 5.74
CA GLY A 105 20.76 -14.90 7.20
C GLY A 105 20.91 -13.58 7.96
N GLY A 106 20.19 -13.42 9.07
CA GLY A 106 20.32 -12.31 10.01
C GLY A 106 19.02 -11.99 10.78
N ALA A 107 19.11 -11.11 11.78
CA ALA A 107 18.00 -10.73 12.68
C ALA A 107 16.71 -10.26 11.96
N PRO A 108 15.53 -10.48 12.55
CA PRO A 108 14.24 -10.09 11.95
C PRO A 108 14.15 -8.57 11.71
N ALA A 109 13.42 -8.20 10.66
CA ALA A 109 13.16 -6.81 10.35
C ALA A 109 12.18 -6.18 11.35
N GLY A 110 12.47 -4.93 11.75
CA GLY A 110 11.80 -4.23 12.86
C GLY A 110 12.75 -3.77 13.97
N ALA A 111 14.02 -4.17 13.93
CA ALA A 111 15.05 -3.46 14.70
C ALA A 111 15.42 -2.18 13.95
N ALA A 112 15.32 -1.02 14.62
CA ALA A 112 15.82 0.26 14.12
C ALA A 112 17.14 0.05 13.39
N GLU A 113 17.21 0.50 12.12
CA GLU A 113 18.30 0.26 11.17
C GLU A 113 19.69 0.45 11.82
N ALA A 114 20.22 -0.62 12.40
CA ALA A 114 21.53 -0.66 12.99
C ALA A 114 22.41 -1.55 12.10
N GLN A 115 23.10 -0.85 11.20
CA GLN A 115 24.29 -1.28 10.45
C GLN A 115 24.06 -2.27 9.29
N GLY A 116 23.72 -1.69 8.13
CA GLY A 116 24.08 -2.24 6.82
C GLY A 116 22.90 -2.62 5.92
N GLY A 117 22.77 -1.90 4.79
CA GLY A 117 21.82 -2.16 3.71
C GLY A 117 20.43 -1.57 3.93
N GLY A 118 20.25 -0.26 3.72
CA GLY A 118 18.92 0.35 3.69
C GLY A 118 18.05 -0.18 2.53
N ALA A 119 16.87 0.40 2.35
CA ALA A 119 15.88 -0.06 1.38
C ALA A 119 16.47 -0.41 -0.01
N GLN A 120 16.03 -1.52 -0.59
CA GLN A 120 16.40 -1.94 -1.94
C GLN A 120 15.17 -1.88 -2.86
N VAL A 121 15.39 -1.91 -4.17
CA VAL A 121 14.28 -2.05 -5.12
C VAL A 121 13.89 -3.53 -5.21
N TRP A 122 12.60 -3.78 -5.01
CA TRP A 122 11.96 -5.07 -5.16
C TRP A 122 10.92 -5.02 -6.26
N LEU A 123 10.69 -6.17 -6.88
CA LEU A 123 9.72 -6.36 -7.93
C LEU A 123 8.69 -7.39 -7.49
N LEU A 124 7.44 -7.19 -7.91
CA LEU A 124 6.40 -8.21 -7.85
C LEU A 124 5.56 -8.17 -9.13
N ASN A 125 4.94 -9.30 -9.49
CA ASN A 125 4.00 -9.34 -10.61
C ASN A 125 2.70 -8.62 -10.22
N SER A 126 2.12 -7.82 -11.12
CA SER A 126 0.91 -7.04 -10.79
C SER A 126 -0.33 -7.87 -10.46
N GLY A 127 -0.33 -9.16 -10.83
CA GLY A 127 -1.32 -10.14 -10.38
C GLY A 127 -1.11 -10.67 -8.95
N GLY A 128 -0.06 -10.23 -8.26
CA GLY A 128 0.38 -10.74 -6.97
C GLY A 128 1.47 -11.81 -7.09
N GLY A 129 1.70 -12.51 -5.99
CA GLY A 129 2.78 -13.49 -5.85
C GLY A 129 3.93 -12.97 -4.99
N GLU A 130 4.98 -13.79 -4.85
CA GLU A 130 6.11 -13.46 -3.99
C GLU A 130 7.00 -12.40 -4.64
N PRO A 131 7.30 -11.28 -3.94
CA PRO A 131 8.24 -10.30 -4.44
C PRO A 131 9.68 -10.82 -4.44
N TRP A 132 10.51 -10.33 -5.36
CA TRP A 132 11.94 -10.61 -5.43
C TRP A 132 12.79 -9.34 -5.48
N ALA A 133 14.00 -9.39 -4.93
CA ALA A 133 14.93 -8.27 -4.97
C ALA A 133 15.44 -8.05 -6.40
N ALA A 134 15.36 -6.81 -6.89
CA ALA A 134 15.97 -6.39 -8.15
C ALA A 134 17.34 -5.75 -7.94
N THR A 135 17.59 -5.19 -6.75
CA THR A 135 18.89 -4.59 -6.40
C THR A 135 19.46 -5.23 -5.14
N LYS A 136 20.79 -5.17 -5.07
CA LYS A 136 21.55 -5.52 -3.86
C LYS A 136 22.78 -4.62 -3.79
N PHE A 137 22.63 -3.50 -3.08
CA PHE A 137 23.71 -2.55 -2.82
C PHE A 137 24.08 -2.54 -1.34
N GLU A 138 25.31 -2.14 -1.02
CA GLU A 138 25.74 -1.94 0.37
C GLU A 138 24.97 -0.80 1.05
N ARG A 139 24.61 0.23 0.27
CA ARG A 139 23.79 1.35 0.71
C ARG A 139 22.35 1.20 0.20
N GLY A 140 21.41 1.79 0.94
CA GLY A 140 20.01 1.79 0.52
C GLY A 140 19.76 2.70 -0.68
N VAL A 141 18.92 2.24 -1.59
CA VAL A 141 18.31 3.01 -2.67
C VAL A 141 17.29 3.98 -2.07
N ARG A 142 17.34 5.24 -2.49
CA ARG A 142 16.45 6.31 -2.03
C ARG A 142 15.37 6.62 -3.04
N ALA A 143 15.67 6.45 -4.33
CA ALA A 143 14.71 6.64 -5.40
C ALA A 143 15.02 5.70 -6.57
N PHE A 144 13.99 5.41 -7.36
CA PHE A 144 14.15 4.68 -8.60
C PHE A 144 13.12 5.15 -9.63
N GLU A 145 13.38 4.91 -10.91
CA GLU A 145 12.43 5.10 -12.02
C GLU A 145 12.58 3.99 -13.05
N TRP A 146 11.47 3.61 -13.70
CA TRP A 146 11.52 2.78 -14.89
C TRP A 146 11.99 3.62 -16.09
N LEU A 147 13.05 3.18 -16.77
CA LEU A 147 13.44 3.74 -18.06
C LEU A 147 12.67 3.03 -19.19
N ASP A 148 12.58 1.72 -19.11
CA ASP A 148 11.85 0.83 -20.02
C ASP A 148 11.36 -0.42 -19.27
N GLU A 149 10.96 -1.49 -19.97
CA GLU A 149 10.42 -2.72 -19.35
C GLU A 149 11.42 -3.50 -18.48
N GLU A 150 12.71 -3.31 -18.74
CA GLU A 150 13.78 -4.14 -18.19
C GLU A 150 14.80 -3.31 -17.40
N THR A 151 14.79 -1.99 -17.56
CA THR A 151 15.77 -1.08 -16.99
C THR A 151 15.18 -0.17 -15.92
N LEU A 152 15.82 -0.15 -14.76
CA LEU A 152 15.56 0.77 -13.66
C LEU A 152 16.73 1.75 -13.49
N LEU A 153 16.42 3.03 -13.39
CA LEU A 153 17.34 4.04 -12.85
C LEU A 153 17.23 4.03 -11.33
N VAL A 154 18.36 4.11 -10.62
CA VAL A 154 18.41 4.07 -9.15
C VAL A 154 19.32 5.18 -8.62
N ALA A 155 18.95 5.76 -7.48
CA ALA A 155 19.70 6.81 -6.78
C ALA A 155 19.64 6.63 -5.26
#